data_AF-A0AB39NSK8-F1
#
_entry.id   AF-A0AB39NSK8-F1
#
_cell.length_a   1.000
_cell.length_b   1.000
_cell.length_c   1.000
_cell.angle_alpha   90.00
_cell.angle_beta   90.00
_cell.angle_gamma   90.00
#
_symmetry.space_group_name_H-M   'P 1'
#
loop_
_entity.id
_entity.type
_entity.pdbx_description
1 polymer ?
#
loop_
_entity_poly.entity_id
_entity_poly.type
_entity_poly.pdbx_seq_one_letter_code
_entity_poly.pdbx_strand_id
1 'polypeptide(L)'
;MRDRFTLLCRFRLARGTFAGGDFTLSASPWYFQLVYHLGIAAALAVMLGVGGRPGLALHWALLWSVYQRQPGLLDGGDNLAYVVIPFLLLTHCYDRFALPTGLASRLARHVPGHLRAVSVPFHNLGVLLVAAQICLVYVVSGLYKVMGEEWQDGTA
;
A
#
# COMPACT_ATOMS: atom_id res chain seq x y z
N MET A 1 -22.43 26.25 -2.44
CA MET A 1 -21.45 25.39 -1.72
C MET A 1 -20.56 24.53 -2.65
N ARG A 2 -20.93 24.31 -3.92
CA ARG A 2 -20.15 23.52 -4.88
C ARG A 2 -18.86 24.22 -5.35
N ASP A 3 -18.82 25.56 -5.34
CA ASP A 3 -17.70 26.33 -5.91
C ASP A 3 -16.47 26.50 -5.00
N ARG A 4 -16.63 26.48 -3.67
CA ARG A 4 -15.48 26.60 -2.74
C ARG A 4 -14.62 25.33 -2.73
N PHE A 5 -15.22 24.16 -2.95
CA PHE A 5 -14.50 22.88 -3.04
C PHE A 5 -13.64 22.81 -4.30
N THR A 6 -14.15 23.29 -5.43
CA THR A 6 -13.42 23.35 -6.70
C THR A 6 -12.23 24.31 -6.63
N LEU A 7 -12.38 25.44 -5.93
CA LEU A 7 -11.33 26.44 -5.77
C LEU A 7 -10.20 25.99 -4.84
N LEU A 8 -10.52 25.31 -3.73
CA LEU A 8 -9.53 24.69 -2.84
C LEU A 8 -8.77 23.55 -3.53
N CYS A 9 -9.46 22.76 -4.36
CA CYS A 9 -8.84 21.70 -5.17
C CYS A 9 -7.88 22.27 -6.23
N ARG A 10 -8.24 23.41 -6.86
CA ARG A 10 -7.39 24.10 -7.85
C ARG A 10 -6.13 24.72 -7.23
N PHE A 11 -6.23 25.25 -6.01
CA PHE A 11 -5.10 25.91 -5.35
C PHE A 11 -4.04 24.91 -4.85
N ARG A 12 -4.43 23.67 -4.53
CA ARG A 12 -3.50 22.62 -4.08
C ARG A 12 -2.80 21.87 -5.22
N LEU A 13 -3.34 21.96 -6.45
CA LEU A 13 -2.76 21.39 -7.67
C LEU A 13 -1.57 22.20 -8.24
N ALA A 14 -1.40 23.46 -7.84
CA ALA A 14 -0.36 24.36 -8.39
C ALA A 14 0.98 24.36 -7.62
N ARG A 15 1.05 23.74 -6.44
CA ARG A 15 2.33 23.59 -5.69
C ARG A 15 2.88 22.19 -5.95
N GLY A 16 3.65 22.10 -7.03
CA GLY A 16 4.22 20.85 -7.53
C GLY A 16 5.02 20.08 -6.49
N THR A 17 4.95 18.75 -6.62
CA THR A 17 6.05 17.83 -6.30
C THR A 17 5.86 16.60 -7.17
N PHE A 18 6.96 16.22 -7.83
CA PHE A 18 7.08 15.09 -8.73
C PHE A 18 6.77 13.77 -8.01
N ALA A 19 5.70 13.07 -8.39
CA ALA A 19 5.58 11.61 -8.31
C ALA A 19 4.31 11.16 -9.04
N GLY A 20 4.46 10.41 -10.14
CA GLY A 20 3.37 10.01 -11.03
C GLY A 20 2.31 9.10 -10.38
N GLY A 21 1.26 9.71 -9.84
CA GLY A 21 -0.02 9.04 -9.60
C GLY A 21 -0.97 9.30 -10.76
N ASP A 22 -1.62 8.26 -11.30
CA ASP A 22 -2.49 8.36 -12.48
C ASP A 22 -3.64 9.39 -12.30
N PHE A 23 -4.05 9.71 -11.07
CA PHE A 23 -5.09 10.72 -10.77
C PHE A 23 -4.73 12.17 -11.10
N THR A 24 -3.48 12.49 -11.48
CA THR A 24 -3.13 13.84 -11.93
C THR A 24 -3.52 14.10 -13.40
N LEU A 25 -3.91 13.06 -14.15
CA LEU A 25 -4.18 13.16 -15.59
C LEU A 25 -5.58 13.67 -15.93
N SER A 26 -6.58 13.56 -15.04
CA SER A 26 -7.96 13.99 -15.36
C SER A 26 -8.82 14.32 -14.13
N ALA A 27 -9.50 15.48 -14.18
CA ALA A 27 -10.45 15.93 -13.15
C ALA A 27 -11.87 15.32 -13.27
N SER A 28 -12.03 14.29 -14.11
CA SER A 28 -13.36 13.74 -14.43
C SER A 28 -13.89 12.77 -13.37
N PRO A 29 -15.19 12.83 -12.98
CA PRO A 29 -15.82 11.89 -12.06
C PRO A 29 -15.76 10.42 -12.53
N TRP A 30 -15.86 10.16 -13.84
CA TRP A 30 -15.84 8.79 -14.38
C TRP A 30 -14.46 8.13 -14.21
N TYR A 31 -13.39 8.92 -14.31
CA TYR A 31 -12.03 8.44 -14.18
C TYR A 31 -11.76 7.97 -12.76
N PHE A 32 -12.23 8.75 -11.78
CA PHE A 32 -12.18 8.34 -10.38
C PHE A 32 -12.94 7.04 -10.12
N GLN A 33 -14.17 6.92 -10.62
CA GLN A 33 -14.94 5.69 -10.46
C GLN A 33 -14.21 4.49 -11.04
N LEU A 34 -13.65 4.60 -12.25
CA LEU A 34 -12.96 3.49 -12.90
C LEU A 34 -11.75 3.03 -12.07
N VAL A 35 -10.86 3.93 -11.68
CA VAL A 35 -9.67 3.57 -10.89
C VAL A 35 -10.04 3.05 -9.50
N TYR A 36 -11.11 3.58 -8.88
CA TYR A 36 -11.60 3.09 -7.59
C TYR A 36 -12.13 1.64 -7.70
N HIS A 37 -12.94 1.33 -8.71
CA HIS A 37 -13.42 -0.05 -8.93
C HIS A 37 -12.27 -0.99 -9.31
N LEU A 38 -11.29 -0.50 -10.07
CA LEU A 38 -10.07 -1.24 -10.39
C LEU A 38 -9.24 -1.51 -9.13
N GLY A 39 -9.18 -0.56 -8.20
CA GLY A 39 -8.58 -0.73 -6.87
C GLY A 39 -9.26 -1.83 -6.06
N ILE A 40 -10.60 -1.84 -6.02
CA ILE A 40 -11.38 -2.91 -5.36
C ILE A 40 -11.10 -4.27 -6.02
N ALA A 41 -11.14 -4.32 -7.35
CA ALA A 41 -10.85 -5.56 -8.09
C ALA A 41 -9.43 -6.05 -7.84
N ALA A 42 -8.45 -5.15 -7.76
CA ALA A 42 -7.06 -5.48 -7.41
C ALA A 42 -6.94 -5.98 -5.97
N ALA A 43 -7.64 -5.38 -5.01
CA ALA A 43 -7.66 -5.84 -3.62
C ALA A 43 -8.24 -7.26 -3.50
N LEU A 44 -9.37 -7.51 -4.17
CA LEU A 44 -9.99 -8.84 -4.23
C LEU A 44 -9.07 -9.85 -4.93
N ALA A 45 -8.44 -9.46 -6.04
CA ALA A 45 -7.47 -10.31 -6.73
C ALA A 45 -6.30 -10.67 -5.80
N VAL A 46 -5.76 -9.70 -5.06
CA VAL A 46 -4.67 -9.94 -4.10
C VAL A 46 -5.11 -10.84 -2.96
N MET A 47 -6.31 -10.63 -2.42
CA MET A 47 -6.87 -11.46 -1.35
C MET A 47 -7.12 -12.91 -1.80
N LEU A 48 -7.55 -13.10 -3.04
CA LEU A 48 -7.74 -14.40 -3.67
C LEU A 48 -6.42 -15.03 -4.17
N GLY A 49 -5.29 -14.32 -4.04
CA GLY A 49 -4.00 -14.77 -4.53
C GLY A 49 -3.86 -14.77 -6.06
N VAL A 50 -4.67 -14.02 -6.80
CA VAL A 50 -4.54 -13.91 -8.25
C VAL A 50 -3.42 -12.92 -8.59
N GLY A 51 -2.51 -13.29 -9.51
CA GLY A 51 -1.57 -12.34 -10.15
C GLY A 51 -0.17 -12.22 -9.54
N GLY A 52 0.16 -12.95 -8.47
CA GLY A 52 1.53 -12.98 -7.92
C GLY A 52 2.06 -11.60 -7.48
N ARG A 53 3.39 -11.46 -7.46
CA ARG A 53 4.10 -10.20 -7.15
C ARG A 53 3.65 -8.99 -7.99
N PRO A 54 3.42 -9.09 -9.32
CA PRO A 54 2.96 -7.93 -10.08
C PRO A 54 1.53 -7.51 -9.71
N GLY A 55 0.66 -8.44 -9.32
CA GLY A 55 -0.67 -8.11 -8.78
C GLY A 55 -0.58 -7.32 -7.47
N LEU A 56 0.30 -7.74 -6.56
CA LEU A 56 0.57 -7.02 -5.31
C LEU A 56 1.14 -5.62 -5.56
N ALA A 57 2.06 -5.47 -6.53
CA ALA A 57 2.63 -4.17 -6.89
C ALA A 57 1.58 -3.23 -7.52
N LEU A 58 0.71 -3.76 -8.37
CA LEU A 58 -0.42 -3.01 -8.95
C LEU A 58 -1.37 -2.53 -7.85
N HIS A 59 -1.74 -3.40 -6.91
CA HIS A 59 -2.60 -3.04 -5.79
C HIS A 59 -1.97 -1.92 -4.94
N TRP A 60 -0.67 -2.01 -4.66
CA TRP A 60 0.04 -0.93 -3.96
C TRP A 60 0.02 0.39 -4.71
N ALA A 61 0.26 0.39 -6.02
CA ALA A 61 0.24 1.60 -6.83
C ALA A 61 -1.14 2.27 -6.81
N LEU A 62 -2.21 1.47 -6.85
CA LEU A 62 -3.59 1.97 -6.77
C LEU A 62 -3.89 2.56 -5.38
N LEU A 63 -3.44 1.91 -4.30
CA LEU A 63 -3.54 2.44 -2.94
C LEU A 63 -2.78 3.76 -2.78
N TRP A 64 -1.55 3.84 -3.29
CA TRP A 64 -0.76 5.07 -3.32
C TRP A 64 -1.51 6.20 -4.02
N SER A 65 -2.12 5.88 -5.17
CA SER A 65 -2.89 6.82 -5.97
C SER A 65 -4.09 7.39 -5.17
N VAL A 66 -4.81 6.54 -4.43
CA VAL A 66 -5.91 6.97 -3.54
C VAL A 66 -5.40 7.81 -2.37
N TYR A 67 -4.28 7.41 -1.75
CA TYR A 67 -3.66 8.12 -0.64
C TYR A 67 -3.28 9.56 -1.01
N GLN A 68 -2.65 9.76 -2.17
CA GLN A 68 -2.28 11.08 -2.67
C GLN A 68 -3.49 12.00 -2.89
N ARG A 69 -4.66 11.43 -3.17
CA ARG A 69 -5.87 12.20 -3.45
C ARG A 69 -6.59 12.63 -2.17
N GLN A 70 -6.63 11.79 -1.15
CA GLN A 70 -7.34 12.09 0.09
C GLN A 70 -6.70 11.44 1.33
N PRO A 71 -5.61 12.02 1.87
CA PRO A 71 -4.91 11.46 3.02
C PRO A 71 -5.79 11.33 4.27
N GLY A 72 -6.79 12.20 4.43
CA GLY A 72 -7.63 12.25 5.63
C GLY A 72 -8.80 11.27 5.66
N LEU A 73 -9.00 10.44 4.63
CA LEU A 73 -10.05 9.40 4.63
C LEU A 73 -9.54 8.04 5.14
N LEU A 74 -8.23 7.80 5.00
CA LEU A 74 -7.63 6.52 5.30
C LEU A 74 -7.41 6.39 6.81
N ASP A 75 -7.73 5.22 7.35
CA ASP A 75 -7.56 4.94 8.77
C ASP A 75 -6.12 4.48 9.08
N GLY A 76 -5.86 4.09 10.33
CA GLY A 76 -4.56 3.55 10.74
C GLY A 76 -4.21 2.22 10.05
N GLY A 77 -5.20 1.41 9.70
CA GLY A 77 -5.03 0.12 9.02
C GLY A 77 -4.66 0.30 7.55
N ASP A 78 -5.28 1.25 6.85
CA ASP A 78 -4.94 1.60 5.48
C ASP A 78 -3.51 2.15 5.36
N ASN A 79 -3.09 2.98 6.32
CA ASN A 79 -1.72 3.46 6.42
C ASN A 79 -0.73 2.31 6.64
N LEU A 80 -1.11 1.32 7.45
CA LEU A 80 -0.30 0.12 7.65
C LEU A 80 -0.18 -0.69 6.36
N ALA A 81 -1.28 -0.90 5.63
CA ALA A 81 -1.28 -1.62 4.36
C ALA A 81 -0.35 -0.94 3.34
N TYR A 82 -0.42 0.38 3.23
CA TYR A 82 0.44 1.17 2.35
C TYR A 82 1.94 1.00 2.65
N VAL A 83 2.33 0.87 3.92
CA VAL A 83 3.74 0.65 4.34
C VAL A 83 4.17 -0.82 4.20
N VAL A 84 3.29 -1.76 4.54
CA VAL A 84 3.61 -3.19 4.61
C VAL A 84 3.66 -3.84 3.22
N ILE A 85 2.82 -3.43 2.28
CA ILE A 85 2.79 -4.04 0.95
C ILE A 85 4.15 -3.95 0.21
N PRO A 86 4.87 -2.82 0.20
CA PRO A 86 6.23 -2.74 -0.35
C PRO A 86 7.21 -3.70 0.32
N PHE A 87 7.10 -3.91 1.63
CA PHE A 87 7.94 -4.88 2.34
C PHE A 87 7.58 -6.31 1.93
N LEU A 88 6.29 -6.61 1.74
CA LEU A 88 5.82 -7.89 1.24
C LEU A 88 6.29 -8.17 -0.19
N LEU A 89 6.47 -7.16 -1.04
CA LEU A 89 7.06 -7.32 -2.37
C LEU A 89 8.50 -7.85 -2.34
N LEU A 90 9.23 -7.62 -1.25
CA LEU A 90 10.57 -8.18 -1.02
C LEU A 90 10.50 -9.65 -0.59
N THR A 91 9.36 -10.09 -0.05
CA THR A 91 9.16 -11.45 0.45
C THR A 91 8.59 -12.39 -0.60
N HIS A 92 8.97 -13.67 -0.55
CA HIS A 92 8.38 -14.73 -1.39
C HIS A 92 7.12 -15.35 -0.78
N CYS A 93 6.60 -14.81 0.33
CA CYS A 93 5.42 -15.34 1.01
C CYS A 93 4.19 -15.35 0.10
N TYR A 94 4.11 -14.37 -0.81
CA TYR A 94 3.00 -14.22 -1.73
C TYR A 94 2.95 -15.32 -2.80
N ASP A 95 4.09 -15.91 -3.19
CA ASP A 95 4.14 -16.97 -4.22
C ASP A 95 3.43 -18.26 -3.79
N ARG A 96 3.24 -18.46 -2.48
CA ARG A 96 2.52 -19.64 -1.96
C ARG A 96 1.02 -19.57 -2.15
N PHE A 97 0.44 -18.37 -2.06
CA PHE A 97 -0.99 -18.14 -2.25
C PHE A 97 -1.32 -17.74 -3.69
N ALA A 98 -0.29 -17.42 -4.49
CA ALA A 98 -0.46 -17.03 -5.87
C ALA A 98 -1.01 -18.20 -6.71
N LEU A 99 -2.19 -18.03 -7.31
CA LEU A 99 -2.65 -18.91 -8.39
C LEU A 99 -1.61 -18.86 -9.51
N PRO A 100 -1.04 -20.00 -9.93
CA PRO A 100 0.06 -20.01 -10.89
C PRO A 100 -0.47 -19.55 -12.25
N THR A 101 -0.33 -18.26 -12.52
CA THR A 101 -0.37 -17.76 -13.89
C THR A 101 0.92 -18.23 -14.54
N GLY A 102 0.85 -18.94 -15.65
CA GLY A 102 2.03 -19.47 -16.35
C GLY A 102 3.11 -18.42 -16.66
N LEU A 103 2.77 -17.13 -16.57
CA LEU A 103 3.66 -15.97 -16.67
C LEU A 103 4.83 -16.00 -15.65
N ALA A 104 4.58 -16.33 -14.38
CA ALA A 104 5.61 -16.33 -13.34
C ALA A 104 6.69 -17.41 -13.61
N SER A 105 6.26 -18.59 -14.06
CA SER A 105 7.16 -19.67 -14.46
C SER A 105 8.01 -19.32 -15.69
N ARG A 106 7.48 -18.52 -16.62
CA ARG A 106 8.22 -18.04 -17.81
C ARG A 106 9.28 -17.00 -17.45
N LEU A 107 8.96 -16.07 -16.55
CA LEU A 107 9.89 -15.05 -16.04
C LEU A 107 11.00 -15.68 -15.20
N ALA A 108 10.67 -16.65 -14.33
CA ALA A 108 11.65 -17.33 -13.48
C ALA A 108 12.76 -18.07 -14.26
N ARG A 109 12.49 -18.49 -15.50
CA ARG A 109 13.47 -19.13 -16.40
C ARG A 109 14.54 -18.16 -16.93
N HIS A 110 14.27 -16.87 -16.94
CA HIS A 110 15.20 -15.84 -17.44
C HIS A 110 15.99 -15.15 -16.34
N VAL A 111 15.79 -15.51 -15.06
CA VAL A 111 16.48 -14.88 -13.95
C VAL A 111 17.90 -15.46 -13.81
N PRO A 112 18.95 -14.65 -14.00
CA PRO A 112 20.33 -15.12 -13.87
C PRO A 112 20.67 -15.50 -12.42
N GLY A 113 21.61 -16.43 -12.24
CA GLY A 113 21.92 -17.02 -10.93
C GLY A 113 22.32 -16.02 -9.84
N HIS A 114 22.97 -14.90 -10.21
CA HIS A 114 23.34 -13.85 -9.24
C HIS A 114 22.12 -13.14 -8.65
N LEU A 115 21.07 -12.88 -9.45
CA LEU A 115 19.82 -12.29 -8.94
C LEU A 115 19.08 -13.24 -8.00
N ARG A 116 19.21 -14.55 -8.22
CA ARG A 116 18.66 -15.56 -7.30
C ARG A 116 19.39 -15.58 -5.95
N ALA A 117 20.69 -15.30 -5.93
CA ALA A 117 21.47 -15.25 -4.68
C ALA A 117 21.03 -14.09 -3.77
N VAL A 118 20.72 -12.91 -4.32
CA VAL A 118 20.26 -11.75 -3.52
C VAL A 118 18.79 -11.91 -3.07
N SER A 119 18.05 -12.85 -3.65
CA SER A 119 16.66 -13.12 -3.31
C SER A 119 16.44 -13.49 -1.84
N VAL A 120 17.36 -14.24 -1.25
CA VAL A 120 17.30 -14.68 0.16
C VAL A 120 17.48 -13.53 1.15
N PRO A 121 18.54 -12.70 1.07
CA PRO A 121 18.67 -11.56 1.98
C PRO A 121 17.53 -10.54 1.82
N PHE A 122 17.01 -10.31 0.61
CA PHE A 122 15.84 -9.45 0.42
C PHE A 122 14.58 -10.01 1.08
N HIS A 123 14.37 -11.33 1.01
CA HIS A 123 13.27 -11.97 1.70
C HIS A 123 13.36 -11.78 3.21
N ASN A 124 14.53 -12.05 3.80
CA ASN A 124 14.77 -11.89 5.24
C ASN A 124 14.61 -10.42 5.68
N LEU A 125 15.11 -9.48 4.87
CA LEU A 125 14.93 -8.05 5.10
C LEU A 125 13.45 -7.67 5.08
N GLY A 126 12.67 -8.15 4.10
CA GLY A 126 11.24 -7.90 4.03
C GLY A 126 10.50 -8.39 5.27
N VAL A 127 10.82 -9.61 5.75
CA VAL A 127 10.24 -10.17 6.98
C VAL A 127 10.63 -9.32 8.20
N LEU A 128 11.89 -8.91 8.31
CA LEU A 128 12.36 -8.06 9.41
C LEU A 128 11.66 -6.71 9.43
N LEU A 129 11.48 -6.07 8.27
CA LEU A 129 10.78 -4.79 8.14
C LEU A 129 9.32 -4.89 8.56
N VAL A 130 8.63 -5.98 8.17
CA VAL A 130 7.25 -6.25 8.62
C VAL A 130 7.20 -6.43 10.14
N ALA A 131 8.10 -7.22 10.71
CA ALA A 131 8.15 -7.43 12.17
C ALA A 131 8.41 -6.12 12.93
N ALA A 132 9.41 -5.34 12.48
CA ALA A 132 9.73 -4.04 13.07
C ALA A 132 8.55 -3.05 12.97
N GLN A 133 7.85 -3.02 11.84
CA GLN A 133 6.68 -2.18 11.64
C GLN A 133 5.55 -2.55 12.61
N ILE A 134 5.28 -3.83 12.81
CA ILE A 134 4.27 -4.30 13.77
C ILE A 134 4.67 -3.89 15.19
N CYS A 135 5.93 -4.14 15.59
CA CYS A 135 6.43 -3.72 16.90
C CYS A 135 6.26 -2.21 17.13
N LEU A 136 6.60 -1.38 16.14
CA LEU A 136 6.44 0.07 16.23
C LEU A 136 4.98 0.48 16.43
N VAL A 137 4.05 -0.11 15.68
CA VAL A 137 2.61 0.17 15.81
C VAL A 137 2.11 -0.14 17.23
N TYR A 138 2.50 -1.30 17.77
CA TYR A 138 2.09 -1.70 19.12
C TYR A 138 2.73 -0.84 20.21
N VAL A 139 4.02 -0.52 20.09
CA VAL A 139 4.72 0.35 21.05
C VAL A 139 4.09 1.74 21.06
N VAL A 140 3.87 2.33 19.89
CA VAL A 140 3.24 3.65 19.78
C VAL A 140 1.82 3.63 20.33
N SER A 141 1.02 2.60 20.00
CA SER A 141 -0.33 2.42 20.56
C SER A 141 -0.31 2.30 22.09
N GLY A 142 0.65 1.55 22.65
CA GLY A 142 0.83 1.42 24.10
C GLY A 142 1.21 2.75 24.77
N LEU A 143 2.17 3.48 24.20
CA LEU A 143 2.58 4.80 24.69
C LEU A 143 1.40 5.79 24.68
N TYR A 144 0.58 5.78 23.63
CA TYR A 144 -0.63 6.60 23.59
C TYR A 144 -1.63 6.27 24.70
N LYS A 145 -1.77 4.99 25.08
CA LYS A 145 -2.64 4.59 26.19
C LYS A 145 -2.08 5.01 27.55
N VAL A 146 -0.77 4.87 27.75
CA VAL A 146 -0.10 5.28 29.00
C VAL A 146 -0.21 6.79 29.27
N MET A 147 -0.30 7.59 28.20
CA MET A 147 -0.50 9.04 28.31
C MET A 147 -1.96 9.47 28.56
N GLY A 148 -2.93 8.55 28.53
CA GLY A 148 -4.34 8.88 28.71
C GLY A 148 -4.73 9.09 30.17
N GLU A 149 -5.61 10.07 30.43
CA GLU A 149 -6.09 10.42 31.78
C GLU A 149 -6.69 9.21 32.51
N GLU A 150 -7.42 8.32 31.81
CA GLU A 150 -7.99 7.08 32.39
C GLU A 150 -6.95 6.21 33.12
N TRP A 151 -5.72 6.11 32.59
CA TRP A 151 -4.62 5.35 33.21
C TRP A 151 -3.90 6.13 34.30
N GLN A 152 -3.90 7.47 34.23
CA GLN A 152 -3.27 8.33 35.23
C GLN A 152 -4.17 8.54 36.46
N ASP A 153 -5.48 8.59 36.24
CA ASP A 153 -6.51 8.78 37.26
C ASP A 153 -6.96 7.45 37.91
N GLY A 154 -6.50 6.30 37.36
CA GLY A 154 -6.76 4.98 37.91
C GLY A 154 -8.18 4.47 37.69
N THR A 155 -8.89 5.02 36.71
CA THR A 155 -10.27 4.65 36.33
C THR A 155 -10.35 3.62 35.20
N ALA A 156 -9.19 3.23 34.64
CA ALA A 156 -9.04 2.26 33.55
C ALA A 156 -9.27 0.79 33.95
#